data_AF-A0A6J8BAL3-F1
#
_entry.id   AF-A0A6J8BAL3-F1
#
_cell.length_a   1.000
_cell.length_b   1.000
_cell.length_c   1.000
_cell.angle_alpha   90.00
_cell.angle_beta   90.00
_cell.angle_gamma   90.00
#
_symmetry.space_group_name_H-M   'P 1'
#
loop_
_entity.id
_entity.type
_entity.pdbx_description
1 polymer ?
#
loop_
_entity_poly.entity_id
_entity_poly.type
_entity_poly.pdbx_seq_one_letter_code
_entity_poly.pdbx_strand_id
1 'polypeptide(L)'
;MRERRIKQTNNKNLISINNQSVNSLNCPTNNDQSVNSLNCPTNNDQSVNSLNCPINNDQSVNSLNCPINNDQSVNSLNCPINNDQSVNSLNCPINNDQSVNSINCPINNDQSVISLNCPTNNDQSVNSLNCPINNDQSVISLNCRTNNDQSVNSLN
;
A
#
# COMPACT_ATOMS: atom_id res chain seq x y z
N MET A 1 -7.27 17.23 -36.42
CA MET A 1 -6.90 16.53 -35.16
C MET A 1 -6.11 17.52 -34.31
N ARG A 2 -6.62 17.96 -33.16
CA ARG A 2 -5.95 18.93 -32.28
C ARG A 2 -5.14 18.18 -31.23
N GLU A 3 -3.82 18.28 -31.31
CA GLU A 3 -2.90 17.83 -30.26
C GLU A 3 -3.18 18.63 -28.98
N ARG A 4 -3.59 17.95 -27.90
CA ARG A 4 -3.67 18.56 -26.57
C ARG A 4 -2.25 18.75 -26.06
N ARG A 5 -1.74 19.99 -26.11
CA ARG A 5 -0.49 20.36 -25.41
C ARG A 5 -0.70 20.21 -23.91
N ILE A 6 -0.10 19.18 -23.32
CA ILE A 6 0.04 19.01 -21.89
C ILE A 6 0.97 20.14 -21.40
N LYS A 7 0.42 21.07 -20.61
CA LYS A 7 1.21 22.13 -19.98
C LYS A 7 1.95 21.54 -18.78
N GLN A 8 3.17 21.03 -19.01
CA GLN A 8 4.10 20.70 -17.93
C GLN A 8 4.44 21.98 -17.16
N THR A 9 3.96 22.07 -15.92
CA THR A 9 4.29 23.18 -15.03
C THR A 9 5.47 22.75 -14.16
N ASN A 10 6.65 23.31 -14.42
CA ASN A 10 7.84 23.05 -13.63
C ASN A 10 7.84 23.93 -12.37
N ASN A 11 7.72 23.27 -11.22
CA ASN A 11 8.02 23.73 -9.87
C ASN A 11 7.27 25.01 -9.41
N LYS A 12 6.15 24.83 -8.70
CA LYS A 12 5.40 25.92 -8.08
C LYS A 12 5.15 25.61 -6.61
N ASN A 13 5.76 26.43 -5.75
CA ASN A 13 5.45 26.55 -4.32
C ASN A 13 4.08 27.28 -4.17
N LEU A 14 3.01 26.69 -4.70
CA LEU A 14 1.65 27.23 -4.65
C LEU A 14 0.83 26.46 -3.60
N ILE A 15 -0.04 27.20 -2.93
CA ILE A 15 -0.85 26.76 -1.78
C ILE A 15 -1.89 25.69 -2.18
N SER A 16 -2.19 25.53 -3.47
CA SER A 16 -3.01 24.47 -4.04
C SER A 16 -2.82 24.46 -5.56
N ILE A 17 -2.68 23.29 -6.18
CA ILE A 17 -2.57 23.11 -7.63
C ILE A 17 -3.64 22.11 -8.07
N ASN A 18 -4.28 22.38 -9.20
CA ASN A 18 -5.19 21.46 -9.89
C ASN A 18 -4.77 21.40 -11.37
N ASN A 19 -3.77 20.58 -11.64
CA ASN A 19 -3.15 20.33 -12.92
C ASN A 19 -3.47 18.90 -13.40
N GLN A 20 -3.44 18.71 -14.73
CA GLN A 20 -3.60 17.38 -15.33
C GLN A 20 -2.39 16.47 -15.05
N SER A 21 -1.18 17.04 -15.00
CA SER A 21 0.06 16.29 -14.72
C SER A 21 1.13 17.21 -14.14
N VAL A 22 1.79 16.77 -13.07
CA VAL A 22 2.92 17.49 -12.46
C VAL A 22 4.13 16.58 -12.33
N ASN A 23 5.31 17.07 -12.70
CA ASN A 23 6.53 16.27 -12.64
C ASN A 23 7.13 16.19 -11.23
N SER A 24 7.16 17.32 -10.52
CA SER A 24 7.61 17.37 -9.14
C SER A 24 6.93 18.53 -8.42
N LEU A 25 6.45 18.28 -7.21
CA LEU A 25 5.75 19.26 -6.40
C LEU A 25 6.11 19.15 -4.91
N ASN A 26 6.25 20.33 -4.28
CA ASN A 26 6.25 20.48 -2.83
C ASN A 26 5.18 21.52 -2.49
N CYS A 27 4.17 21.11 -1.74
CA CYS A 27 3.03 21.95 -1.39
C CYS A 27 2.42 21.51 -0.04
N PRO A 28 1.65 22.37 0.63
CA PRO A 28 0.96 22.00 1.87
C PRO A 28 -0.15 20.96 1.64
N THR A 29 -0.79 20.96 0.47
CA THR A 29 -1.89 20.06 0.09
C THR A 29 -1.91 19.89 -1.43
N ASN A 30 -2.20 18.69 -1.94
CA ASN A 30 -2.36 18.43 -3.37
C ASN A 30 -3.66 17.66 -3.72
N ASN A 31 -4.19 17.93 -4.91
CA ASN A 31 -5.40 17.28 -5.47
C ASN A 31 -5.35 17.33 -7.02
N ASP A 32 -4.22 16.92 -7.58
CA ASP A 32 -3.96 16.78 -9.01
C ASP A 32 -4.45 15.41 -9.54
N GLN A 33 -4.57 15.30 -10.87
CA GLN A 33 -4.91 14.02 -11.51
C GLN A 33 -3.72 13.05 -11.55
N SER A 34 -2.50 13.56 -11.79
CA SER A 34 -1.30 12.74 -11.84
C SER A 34 -0.07 13.51 -11.39
N VAL A 35 0.72 12.91 -10.49
CA VAL A 35 1.99 13.48 -10.02
C VAL A 35 3.10 12.43 -10.08
N ASN A 36 4.24 12.80 -10.66
CA ASN A 36 5.38 11.89 -10.71
C ASN A 36 6.16 11.86 -9.38
N SER A 37 6.33 13.01 -8.72
CA SER A 37 6.98 13.09 -7.41
C SER A 37 6.33 14.17 -6.54
N LEU A 38 5.85 13.79 -5.35
CA LEU A 38 5.17 14.69 -4.44
C LEU A 38 5.74 14.58 -3.02
N ASN A 39 5.92 15.75 -2.40
CA ASN A 39 6.13 15.87 -0.97
C ASN A 39 5.12 16.87 -0.42
N CYS A 40 4.22 16.41 0.44
CA CYS A 40 3.21 17.26 1.06
C CYS A 40 2.76 16.69 2.41
N PRO A 41 2.25 17.54 3.32
CA PRO A 41 1.57 17.10 4.54
C PRO A 41 0.34 16.21 4.31
N THR A 42 -0.40 16.41 3.22
CA THR A 42 -1.64 15.69 2.92
C THR A 42 -1.86 15.61 1.42
N ASN A 43 -2.22 14.42 0.92
CA ASN A 43 -2.48 14.18 -0.50
C ASN A 43 -3.81 13.46 -0.74
N ASN A 44 -4.44 13.77 -1.88
CA ASN A 44 -5.67 13.16 -2.36
C ASN A 44 -5.74 13.20 -3.90
N ASP A 45 -4.69 12.71 -4.54
CA ASP A 45 -4.55 12.62 -5.99
C ASP A 45 -5.16 11.32 -6.54
N GLN A 46 -5.44 11.30 -7.85
CA GLN A 46 -5.87 10.06 -8.51
C GLN A 46 -4.69 9.10 -8.72
N SER A 47 -3.51 9.63 -9.05
CA SER A 47 -2.32 8.80 -9.29
C SER A 47 -1.02 9.50 -8.89
N VAL A 48 -0.19 8.83 -8.11
CA VAL A 48 1.15 9.31 -7.75
C VAL A 48 2.20 8.24 -7.98
N ASN A 49 3.28 8.59 -8.68
CA ASN A 49 4.38 7.64 -8.89
C ASN A 49 5.30 7.53 -7.66
N SER A 50 5.59 8.64 -6.98
CA SER A 50 6.39 8.64 -5.75
C SER A 50 5.89 9.70 -4.78
N LEU A 51 5.46 9.28 -3.60
CA LEU A 51 4.90 10.14 -2.57
C LEU A 51 5.63 9.97 -1.23
N ASN A 52 5.91 11.10 -0.59
CA ASN A 52 6.27 11.16 0.82
C ASN A 52 5.31 12.13 1.51
N CYS A 53 4.47 11.60 2.40
CA CYS A 53 3.51 12.40 3.15
C CYS A 53 3.23 11.79 4.54
N PRO A 54 2.80 12.61 5.51
CA PRO A 54 2.26 12.13 6.78
C PRO A 54 0.99 11.27 6.63
N ILE A 55 0.10 11.64 5.71
CA ILE A 55 -1.23 11.03 5.52
C ILE A 55 -1.53 11.03 4.02
N ASN A 56 -1.94 9.88 3.49
CA ASN A 56 -2.37 9.71 2.11
C ASN A 56 -3.77 9.08 1.98
N ASN A 57 -4.47 9.45 0.91
CA ASN A 57 -5.77 8.86 0.53
C ASN A 57 -5.97 8.95 -0.99
N ASP A 58 -5.02 8.43 -1.75
CA ASP A 58 -5.02 8.40 -3.20
C ASP A 58 -5.75 7.16 -3.75
N GLN A 59 -6.17 7.23 -5.01
CA GLN A 59 -6.68 6.03 -5.70
C GLN A 59 -5.55 5.07 -6.07
N SER A 60 -4.39 5.58 -6.49
CA SER A 60 -3.26 4.75 -6.89
C SER A 60 -1.91 5.37 -6.59
N VAL A 61 -1.03 4.61 -5.95
CA VAL A 61 0.35 5.03 -5.70
C VAL A 61 1.35 3.95 -6.11
N ASN A 62 2.37 4.30 -6.87
CA ASN A 62 3.40 3.34 -7.23
C ASN A 62 4.44 3.13 -6.11
N SER A 63 4.84 4.20 -5.43
CA SER A 63 5.77 4.11 -4.29
C SER A 63 5.41 5.14 -3.23
N LEU A 64 5.11 4.67 -2.02
CA LEU A 64 4.68 5.50 -0.90
C LEU A 64 5.54 5.26 0.34
N ASN A 65 5.92 6.35 0.99
CA ASN A 65 6.44 6.34 2.35
C ASN A 65 5.59 7.30 3.20
N CYS A 66 4.86 6.75 4.16
CA CYS A 66 4.00 7.55 5.04
C CYS A 66 3.81 6.89 6.42
N PRO A 67 3.54 7.66 7.47
CA PRO A 67 3.08 7.16 8.76
C PRO A 67 1.79 6.33 8.70
N ILE A 68 0.81 6.77 7.91
CA ILE A 68 -0.54 6.18 7.82
C ILE A 68 -1.00 6.25 6.37
N ASN A 69 -1.49 5.13 5.83
CA ASN A 69 -2.05 5.05 4.49
C ASN A 69 -3.47 4.47 4.47
N ASN A 70 -4.29 4.93 3.51
CA ASN A 70 -5.64 4.44 3.26
C ASN A 70 -6.01 4.60 1.77
N ASP A 71 -5.16 4.09 0.89
CA ASP A 71 -5.31 4.14 -0.56
C ASP A 71 -6.12 2.95 -1.09
N GLN A 72 -6.65 3.09 -2.32
CA GLN A 72 -7.26 1.93 -2.98
C GLN A 72 -6.23 0.96 -3.53
N SER A 73 -5.08 1.43 -4.01
CA SER A 73 -4.08 0.58 -4.64
C SER A 73 -2.67 1.12 -4.49
N VAL A 74 -1.78 0.33 -3.89
CA VAL A 74 -0.36 0.68 -3.76
C VAL A 74 0.54 -0.41 -4.31
N ASN A 75 1.49 -0.06 -5.18
CA ASN A 75 2.43 -1.04 -5.70
C ASN A 75 3.56 -1.33 -4.69
N SER A 76 4.09 -0.30 -4.01
CA SER A 76 5.13 -0.46 -3.00
C SER A 76 4.92 0.52 -1.86
N LEU A 77 4.73 0.00 -0.66
CA LEU A 77 4.45 0.79 0.54
C LEU A 77 5.42 0.47 1.67
N ASN A 78 5.91 1.53 2.30
CA ASN A 78 6.56 1.46 3.61
C ASN A 78 5.84 2.40 4.56
N CYS A 79 5.18 1.84 5.58
CA CYS A 79 4.45 2.62 6.57
C CYS A 79 4.41 1.91 7.93
N PRO A 80 4.26 2.66 9.05
CA PRO A 80 3.92 2.10 10.35
C PRO A 80 2.59 1.34 10.40
N ILE A 81 1.56 1.87 9.73
CA ILE A 81 0.18 1.34 9.76
C ILE A 81 -0.43 1.48 8.36
N ASN A 82 -1.02 0.40 7.85
CA ASN A 82 -1.72 0.38 6.57
C ASN A 82 -3.15 -0.16 6.68
N ASN A 83 -4.04 0.35 5.82
CA ASN A 83 -5.43 -0.07 5.69
C ASN A 83 -5.95 0.16 4.26
N ASP A 84 -5.23 -0.38 3.27
CA ASP A 84 -5.53 -0.25 1.86
C ASP A 84 -6.46 -1.35 1.34
N GLN A 85 -7.10 -1.11 0.19
CA GLN A 85 -7.86 -2.17 -0.49
C GLN A 85 -6.94 -3.18 -1.18
N SER A 86 -5.81 -2.74 -1.73
CA SER A 86 -4.90 -3.61 -2.47
C SER A 86 -3.45 -3.14 -2.42
N VAL A 87 -2.53 -4.01 -2.00
CA VAL A 87 -1.09 -3.72 -1.99
C VAL A 87 -0.30 -4.82 -2.68
N ASN A 88 0.61 -4.45 -3.59
CA ASN A 88 1.47 -5.44 -4.24
C ASN A 88 2.68 -5.81 -3.37
N SER A 89 3.32 -4.83 -2.72
CA SER A 89 4.46 -5.07 -1.82
C SER A 89 4.41 -4.15 -0.62
N LEU A 90 4.34 -4.73 0.58
CA LEU A 90 4.20 -4.00 1.84
C LEU A 90 5.31 -4.37 2.83
N ASN A 91 5.87 -3.35 3.47
CA ASN A 91 6.65 -3.50 4.68
C ASN A 91 6.07 -2.57 5.75
N CYS A 92 5.49 -3.14 6.80
CA CYS A 92 4.91 -2.39 7.89
C CYS A 92 4.98 -3.15 9.23
N PRO A 93 4.96 -2.46 10.37
CA PRO A 93 4.73 -3.04 11.69
C PRO A 93 3.37 -3.75 11.84
N ILE A 94 2.30 -3.16 11.30
CA ILE A 94 0.91 -3.62 11.45
C ILE A 94 0.17 -3.40 10.13
N ASN A 95 -0.52 -4.44 9.66
CA ASN A 95 -1.36 -4.37 8.46
C ASN A 95 -2.79 -4.84 8.70
N ASN A 96 -3.73 -4.26 7.94
CA ASN A 96 -5.13 -4.65 7.91
C ASN A 96 -5.76 -4.32 6.55
N ASP A 97 -5.26 -4.94 5.50
CA ASP A 97 -5.68 -4.73 4.12
C ASP A 97 -6.69 -5.78 3.64
N GLN A 98 -7.42 -5.47 2.57
CA GLN A 98 -8.27 -6.49 1.93
C GLN A 98 -7.46 -7.48 1.09
N SER A 99 -6.41 -7.04 0.41
CA SER A 99 -5.64 -7.91 -0.49
C SER A 99 -4.19 -7.48 -0.57
N VAL A 100 -3.28 -8.41 -0.27
CA VAL A 100 -1.83 -8.16 -0.36
C VAL A 100 -1.14 -9.26 -1.15
N ASN A 101 -0.32 -8.89 -2.13
CA ASN A 101 0.44 -9.89 -2.88
C ASN A 101 1.68 -10.36 -2.10
N SER A 102 2.43 -9.43 -1.50
CA SER A 102 3.60 -9.76 -0.70
C SER A 102 3.77 -8.81 0.47
N ILE A 103 3.92 -9.38 1.67
CA ILE A 103 4.08 -8.60 2.89
C ILE A 103 5.11 -9.20 3.83
N ASN A 104 5.86 -8.31 4.47
CA ASN A 104 6.68 -8.59 5.63
C ASN A 104 6.24 -7.67 6.76
N CYS A 105 5.69 -8.24 7.83
CA CYS A 105 5.23 -7.49 8.99
C CYS A 105 5.36 -8.30 10.30
N PRO A 106 5.48 -7.64 11.46
CA PRO A 106 5.33 -8.26 12.77
C PRO A 106 3.94 -8.89 13.01
N ILE A 107 2.87 -8.22 12.58
CA ILE A 107 1.47 -8.60 12.83
C ILE A 107 0.65 -8.33 11.57
N ASN A 108 -0.09 -9.35 11.10
CA ASN A 108 -0.99 -9.26 9.96
C ASN A 108 -2.43 -9.67 10.31
N ASN A 109 -3.41 -9.01 9.69
CA ASN A 109 -4.84 -9.31 9.84
C ASN A 109 -5.60 -8.91 8.57
N ASP A 110 -5.26 -9.53 7.45
CA ASP A 110 -5.80 -9.24 6.12
C ASP A 110 -6.89 -10.24 5.71
N GLN A 111 -7.68 -9.87 4.70
CA GLN A 111 -8.65 -10.82 4.11
C GLN A 111 -7.97 -11.82 3.17
N SER A 112 -6.96 -11.41 2.40
CA SER A 112 -6.32 -12.27 1.41
C SER A 112 -4.86 -11.90 1.21
N VAL A 113 -3.97 -12.87 1.40
CA VAL A 113 -2.53 -12.68 1.17
C VAL A 113 -1.95 -13.77 0.28
N ILE A 114 -1.16 -13.40 -0.71
CA ILE A 114 -0.48 -14.38 -1.58
C ILE A 114 0.80 -14.89 -0.94
N SER A 115 1.63 -14.02 -0.36
CA SER A 115 2.89 -14.39 0.31
C SER A 115 3.11 -13.56 1.56
N LEU A 116 3.17 -14.23 2.71
CA LEU A 116 3.32 -13.60 4.02
C LEU A 116 4.51 -14.19 4.79
N ASN A 117 5.31 -13.29 5.34
CA ASN A 117 6.29 -13.60 6.37
C ASN A 117 6.03 -12.73 7.60
N CYS A 118 5.69 -13.35 8.72
CA CYS A 118 5.46 -12.64 9.97
C CYS A 118 5.72 -13.51 11.22
N PRO A 119 5.94 -12.92 12.40
CA PRO A 119 5.91 -13.62 13.68
C PRO A 119 4.54 -14.12 14.13
N THR A 120 3.45 -13.42 13.77
CA THR A 120 2.08 -13.75 14.18
C THR A 120 1.09 -13.36 13.09
N ASN A 121 0.19 -14.29 12.73
CA ASN A 121 -0.81 -14.09 11.68
C ASN A 121 -2.24 -14.47 12.10
N ASN A 122 -3.22 -13.75 11.55
CA ASN A 122 -4.66 -14.00 11.75
C ASN A 122 -5.48 -13.50 10.55
N ASP A 123 -5.24 -14.07 9.38
CA ASP A 123 -5.89 -13.72 8.11
C ASP A 123 -7.07 -14.64 7.78
N GLN A 124 -7.93 -14.22 6.85
CA GLN A 124 -8.96 -15.13 6.33
C GLN A 124 -8.36 -16.15 5.37
N SER A 125 -7.46 -15.73 4.47
CA SER A 125 -6.88 -16.62 3.47
C SER A 125 -5.44 -16.26 3.12
N VAL A 126 -4.55 -17.26 3.15
CA VAL A 126 -3.14 -17.10 2.78
C VAL A 126 -2.70 -18.20 1.80
N ASN A 127 -2.10 -17.83 0.67
CA ASN A 127 -1.59 -18.83 -0.27
C ASN A 127 -0.25 -19.42 0.19
N SER A 128 0.68 -18.60 0.66
CA SER A 128 1.99 -19.05 1.16
C SER A 128 2.36 -18.30 2.44
N LEU A 129 2.43 -19.02 3.55
CA LEU A 129 2.72 -18.47 4.87
C LEU A 129 4.00 -19.06 5.47
N ASN A 130 4.86 -18.18 5.96
CA ASN A 130 5.94 -18.53 6.88
C ASN A 130 5.76 -17.74 8.18
N CYS A 131 5.44 -18.43 9.28
CA CYS A 131 5.17 -17.79 10.56
C CYS A 131 5.39 -18.74 11.75
N PRO A 132 5.88 -18.31 12.92
CA PRO A 132 5.91 -19.14 14.12
C PRO A 132 4.52 -19.49 14.72
N ILE A 133 3.54 -18.57 14.63
CA ILE A 133 2.21 -18.69 15.26
C ILE A 133 1.11 -18.26 14.27
N ASN A 134 0.23 -19.19 13.90
CA ASN A 134 -0.85 -18.94 12.94
C ASN A 134 -2.26 -19.27 13.46
N ASN A 135 -3.25 -18.48 13.03
CA ASN A 135 -4.67 -18.67 13.34
C ASN A 135 -5.59 -18.17 12.20
N ASP A 136 -5.36 -18.66 10.99
CA ASP A 136 -6.11 -18.27 9.79
C ASP A 136 -7.35 -19.15 9.56
N GLN A 137 -8.25 -18.72 8.68
CA GLN A 137 -9.31 -19.64 8.22
C GLN A 137 -8.80 -20.63 7.17
N SER A 138 -7.95 -20.19 6.25
CA SER A 138 -7.46 -21.04 5.17
C SER A 138 -6.03 -20.72 4.76
N VAL A 139 -5.18 -21.76 4.70
CA VAL A 139 -3.81 -21.64 4.19
C VAL A 139 -3.53 -22.70 3.13
N ILE A 140 -2.96 -22.31 1.99
CA ILE A 140 -2.60 -23.27 0.94
C ILE A 140 -1.25 -23.93 1.24
N SER A 141 -0.20 -23.15 1.48
CA SER A 141 1.13 -23.64 1.82
C SER A 141 1.61 -23.02 3.13
N LEU A 142 1.79 -23.85 4.15
CA LEU A 142 2.11 -23.40 5.51
C LEU A 142 3.48 -23.92 5.97
N ASN A 143 4.31 -23.01 6.44
CA ASN A 143 5.47 -23.31 7.28
C ASN A 143 5.28 -22.61 8.63
N CYS A 144 4.87 -23.38 9.65
CA CYS A 144 4.58 -22.84 10.96
C CYS A 144 4.85 -23.81 12.11
N ARG A 145 5.24 -23.27 13.27
CA ARG A 145 5.50 -24.07 14.49
C ARG A 145 4.23 -24.36 15.27
N THR A 146 3.33 -23.38 15.37
CA THR A 146 2.06 -23.47 16.12
C THR A 146 0.92 -23.02 15.22
N ASN A 147 0.02 -23.95 14.88
CA ASN A 147 -1.08 -23.68 13.96
C ASN A 147 -2.44 -23.99 14.60
N ASN A 148 -3.41 -23.08 14.42
CA ASN A 148 -4.81 -23.26 14.79
C ASN A 148 -5.78 -22.97 13.62
N ASP A 149 -5.31 -23.12 12.37
CA ASP A 149 -6.13 -22.84 11.20
C ASP A 149 -7.32 -23.78 11.05
N GLN A 150 -8.40 -23.28 10.45
CA GLN A 150 -9.55 -24.12 10.11
C GLN A 150 -9.24 -25.06 8.94
N SER A 151 -8.38 -24.66 8.00
CA SER A 151 -8.01 -25.47 6.84
C SER A 151 -6.57 -25.19 6.37
N VAL A 152 -5.81 -26.27 6.09
CA VAL A 152 -4.47 -26.20 5.50
C VAL A 152 -4.35 -27.22 4.37
N ASN A 153 -3.96 -26.80 3.16
CA ASN A 153 -3.81 -27.72 2.02
C ASN A 153 -2.45 -28.44 1.99
N SER A 154 -1.37 -27.74 2.33
CA SER A 154 0.00 -28.26 2.29
C SER A 154 0.82 -27.74 3.46
N LEU A 155 1.54 -28.65 4.12
CA LEU A 155 2.49 -28.36 5.20
C LEU A 155 3.91 -28.61 4.67
N ASN A 156 4.82 -27.66 4.90
CA ASN A 156 6.23 -27.75 4.52
C ASN A 156 7.14 -27.93 5.73
#